data_AF-A0A525L871-F1
#
_entry.id   AF-A0A525L871-F1
#
_cell.length_a   1.000
_cell.length_b   1.000
_cell.length_c   1.000
_cell.angle_alpha   90.00
_cell.angle_beta   90.00
_cell.angle_gamma   90.00
#
_symmetry.space_group_name_H-M   'P 1'
#
loop_
_entity.id
_entity.type
_entity.pdbx_description
1 polymer ?
#
loop_
_entity_poly.entity_id
_entity_poly.type
_entity_poly.pdbx_seq_one_letter_code
_entity_poly.pdbx_strand_id
1 'polypeptide(L)'
;MSGVPWTKFQDFYLRYGFLKVAVAALDSDRRSIGSPVLIRRLSQPLLPARRRAAPMAHLRSREGGEKEAKGSPVVEELLRAGDCPSWLYAITEPTTYKIVDWARDAGFLGRGNQIAERGLLLRRYQDETATEAFLAGEVAAWNPFVMTEAERWFLLYHLLEIDPVTEVMIDAIAATEPGQVLETVDAARLFCRAFVDVLTKAEASIQLRDIPEYRTARALASTIAEELDLQEELRGAASWLTDSALQHARGPRPRAPASGARKSHKNADHQTIPRFEQLVDLGMLTKPGADDEANKESARKRWRYEATPLCRAWAAARRDTMADSFAWERFGGTLVQARDTQRTSRSPRATSPTDAVRAAARHLELAFEKVGRPVGMTPFDSLGLRSMLDAALQGEVVEMGFANRMLLAIKRSGVAEGTVFFASGNRVDQMFVQLRSGFAEGVTANAEIIAQEMEAA
;
A
#
# COMPACT_ATOMS: atom_id res chain seq x y z
N MET A 1 -12.89 -9.69 -1.52
CA MET A 1 -12.83 -8.65 -0.47
C MET A 1 -14.18 -7.96 -0.40
N SER A 2 -14.56 -7.35 0.73
CA SER A 2 -15.92 -6.83 0.97
C SER A 2 -16.33 -5.68 0.04
N GLY A 3 -15.39 -5.09 -0.72
CA GLY A 3 -15.65 -3.93 -1.58
C GLY A 3 -16.00 -2.65 -0.80
N VAL A 4 -16.17 -2.76 0.52
CA VAL A 4 -16.44 -1.64 1.42
C VAL A 4 -15.16 -0.85 1.62
N PRO A 5 -15.20 0.49 1.49
CA PRO A 5 -14.05 1.34 1.77
C PRO A 5 -13.44 1.15 3.16
N TRP A 6 -12.15 1.40 3.27
CA TRP A 6 -11.48 1.44 4.56
C TRP A 6 -11.78 2.75 5.29
N THR A 7 -12.41 2.68 6.47
CA THR A 7 -13.00 3.85 7.17
C THR A 7 -12.24 4.32 8.39
N LYS A 8 -11.04 3.78 8.64
CA LYS A 8 -10.36 4.02 9.92
C LYS A 8 -9.99 5.50 10.06
N PHE A 9 -10.30 6.08 11.22
CA PHE A 9 -9.82 7.40 11.59
C PHE A 9 -8.30 7.41 11.72
N GLN A 10 -7.65 8.12 10.81
CA GLN A 10 -6.21 8.31 10.82
C GLN A 10 -5.92 9.72 11.34
N ASP A 11 -5.98 9.91 12.67
CA ASP A 11 -5.70 11.19 13.34
C ASP A 11 -4.22 11.64 13.24
N PHE A 12 -3.44 11.12 12.28
CA PHE A 12 -2.00 11.27 12.18
C PHE A 12 -1.52 10.88 10.77
N TYR A 13 -0.45 11.53 10.30
CA TYR A 13 0.13 11.28 8.98
C TYR A 13 0.79 9.90 8.93
N LEU A 14 0.08 8.94 8.34
CA LEU A 14 0.49 7.53 8.27
C LEU A 14 1.38 7.25 7.06
N ARG A 15 2.68 7.44 7.27
CA ARG A 15 3.75 7.28 6.28
C ARG A 15 4.29 5.85 6.24
N TYR A 16 4.50 5.27 5.05
CA TYR A 16 4.86 3.84 4.92
C TYR A 16 6.15 3.44 5.63
N GLY A 17 7.06 4.39 5.87
CA GLY A 17 8.23 4.16 6.70
C GLY A 17 7.90 3.62 8.10
N PHE A 18 6.78 4.02 8.70
CA PHE A 18 6.38 3.46 9.99
C PHE A 18 5.96 1.99 9.91
N LEU A 19 5.29 1.55 8.83
CA LEU A 19 4.99 0.13 8.63
C LEU A 19 6.25 -0.69 8.42
N LYS A 20 7.22 -0.14 7.67
CA LYS A 20 8.52 -0.77 7.49
C LYS A 20 9.21 -1.02 8.83
N VAL A 21 9.22 -0.04 9.73
CA VAL A 21 9.80 -0.17 11.08
C VAL A 21 8.99 -1.14 11.94
N ALA A 22 7.65 -1.12 11.85
CA ALA A 22 6.79 -2.04 12.60
C ALA A 22 7.05 -3.50 12.24
N VAL A 23 7.17 -3.79 10.95
CA VAL A 23 7.51 -5.11 10.43
C VAL A 23 8.94 -5.49 10.81
N ALA A 24 9.90 -4.57 10.69
CA ALA A 24 11.29 -4.81 11.07
C ALA A 24 11.48 -5.11 12.57
N ALA A 25 10.67 -4.48 13.43
CA ALA A 25 10.72 -4.69 14.87
C ALA A 25 10.28 -6.10 15.30
N LEU A 26 9.63 -6.84 14.38
CA LEU A 26 9.27 -8.24 14.52
C LEU A 26 10.39 -9.11 13.93
N ASP A 27 10.68 -10.19 14.64
CA ASP A 27 11.65 -11.19 14.22
C ASP A 27 10.97 -12.12 13.18
N SER A 28 11.68 -12.45 12.09
CA SER A 28 11.16 -13.30 11.01
C SER A 28 10.86 -14.72 11.47
N ASP A 29 11.54 -15.19 12.53
CA ASP A 29 11.43 -16.54 13.07
C ASP A 29 10.55 -16.58 14.32
N ARG A 30 10.54 -15.51 15.14
CA ARG A 30 9.64 -15.41 16.30
C ARG A 30 8.29 -14.87 15.91
N ARG A 31 7.32 -15.79 15.92
CA ARG A 31 5.97 -15.50 15.47
C ARG A 31 5.22 -14.48 16.32
N SER A 32 5.54 -14.18 17.58
CA SER A 32 4.77 -13.21 18.39
C SER A 32 5.62 -12.40 19.36
N ILE A 33 5.14 -11.19 19.69
CA ILE A 33 5.75 -10.32 20.70
C ILE A 33 4.68 -9.53 21.48
N GLY A 34 4.89 -9.35 22.78
CA GLY A 34 3.99 -8.54 23.60
C GLY A 34 3.98 -7.07 23.15
N SER A 35 2.81 -6.42 23.13
CA SER A 35 2.66 -5.02 22.71
C SER A 35 3.63 -4.07 23.42
N PRO A 36 3.86 -4.14 24.76
CA PRO A 36 4.82 -3.25 25.42
C PRO A 36 6.25 -3.38 24.87
N VAL A 37 6.66 -4.59 24.52
CA VAL A 37 8.00 -4.85 23.97
C VAL A 37 8.09 -4.30 22.54
N LEU A 38 7.05 -4.50 21.72
CA LEU A 38 6.98 -3.96 20.37
C LEU A 38 7.02 -2.42 20.38
N ILE A 39 6.22 -1.78 21.23
CA ILE A 39 6.23 -0.31 21.36
C ILE A 39 7.60 0.20 21.78
N ARG A 40 8.27 -0.48 22.72
CA ARG A 40 9.63 -0.10 23.11
C ARG A 40 10.62 -0.20 21.94
N ARG A 41 10.56 -1.29 21.16
CA ARG A 41 11.40 -1.49 19.96
C ARG A 41 11.15 -0.44 18.89
N LEU A 42 9.89 -0.01 18.71
CA LEU A 42 9.52 1.06 17.78
C LEU A 42 10.00 2.43 18.25
N SER A 43 9.77 2.75 19.52
CA SER A 43 10.08 4.07 20.08
C SER A 43 11.58 4.33 20.14
N GLN A 44 12.41 3.32 20.39
CA GLN A 44 13.84 3.47 20.60
C GLN A 44 14.58 4.16 19.43
N PRO A 45 14.40 3.75 18.16
CA PRO A 45 15.05 4.42 17.04
C PRO A 45 14.24 5.59 16.45
N LEU A 46 12.92 5.65 16.66
CA LEU A 46 12.06 6.68 16.07
C LEU A 46 11.94 7.95 16.91
N LEU A 47 12.18 7.87 18.21
CA LEU A 47 11.98 8.97 19.13
C LEU A 47 13.30 9.39 19.77
N PRO A 48 13.48 10.69 20.06
CA PRO A 48 14.69 11.16 20.70
C PRO A 48 14.85 10.49 22.07
N ALA A 49 15.97 9.77 22.26
CA ALA A 49 16.32 9.26 23.57
C ALA A 49 16.58 10.47 24.48
N ARG A 50 15.87 10.56 25.63
CA ARG A 50 16.04 11.65 26.63
C ARG A 50 17.49 11.89 27.11
N ARG A 51 18.47 11.08 26.68
CA ARG A 51 19.89 11.13 27.09
C ARG A 51 20.93 10.96 25.96
N ARG A 52 20.57 10.97 24.67
CA ARG A 52 21.57 10.87 23.57
C ARG A 52 21.57 12.14 22.71
N ALA A 53 22.33 13.15 23.13
CA ALA A 53 22.57 14.36 22.35
C ALA A 53 23.57 14.15 21.18
N ALA A 54 24.18 12.97 21.04
CA ALA A 54 25.33 12.74 20.18
C ALA A 54 25.13 11.96 18.85
N PRO A 55 24.07 11.18 18.55
CA PRO A 55 24.12 10.33 17.36
C PRO A 55 23.88 11.05 16.03
N MET A 56 23.26 12.24 16.02
CA MET A 56 22.72 12.84 14.78
C MET A 56 23.60 13.96 14.20
N ALA A 57 24.77 14.24 14.79
CA ALA A 57 25.66 15.32 14.36
C ALA A 57 26.11 15.19 12.88
N HIS A 58 26.27 13.97 12.39
CA HIS A 58 26.68 13.71 11.00
C HIS A 58 25.55 13.99 9.99
N LEU A 59 24.28 13.77 10.36
CA LEU A 59 23.13 14.08 9.50
C LEU A 59 22.85 15.59 9.43
N ARG A 60 23.18 16.34 10.48
CA ARG A 60 23.00 17.79 10.56
C ARG A 60 24.02 18.59 9.75
N SER A 61 25.15 18.00 9.35
CA SER A 61 26.27 18.69 8.71
C SER A 61 26.01 19.21 7.28
N ARG A 62 24.82 18.98 6.71
CA ARG A 62 24.44 19.45 5.36
C ARG A 62 23.63 20.74 5.33
N GLU A 63 23.03 21.18 6.43
CA GLU A 63 22.21 22.39 6.48
C GLU A 63 22.90 23.42 7.38
N GLY A 64 23.62 24.37 6.76
CA GLY A 64 24.31 25.45 7.44
C GLY A 64 23.32 26.31 8.24
N GLY A 65 23.39 26.21 9.57
CA GLY A 65 22.58 27.01 10.48
C GLY A 65 22.71 26.54 11.92
N GLU A 66 23.71 27.06 12.64
CA GLU A 66 23.80 26.97 14.10
C GLU A 66 22.67 27.80 14.73
N LYS A 67 21.49 27.20 14.86
CA LYS A 67 20.55 27.57 15.91
C LYS A 67 20.42 26.37 16.83
N GLU A 68 20.63 26.59 18.13
CA GLU A 68 20.34 25.64 19.20
C GLU A 68 18.86 25.23 19.16
N ALA A 69 18.54 24.27 18.28
CA ALA A 69 17.22 23.70 18.18
C ALA A 69 17.06 22.69 19.30
N LYS A 70 16.05 22.90 20.17
CA LYS A 70 15.38 21.80 20.90
C LYS A 70 15.31 20.61 19.93
N GLY A 71 16.03 19.54 20.24
CA GLY A 71 16.38 18.50 19.27
C GLY A 71 15.19 18.11 18.38
N SER A 72 15.35 18.29 17.07
CA SER A 72 14.37 17.85 16.08
C SER A 72 14.06 16.36 16.29
N PRO A 73 12.80 15.91 16.26
CA PRO A 73 12.48 14.49 16.36
C PRO A 73 13.24 13.69 15.29
N VAL A 74 13.72 12.49 15.66
CA VAL A 74 14.54 11.64 14.78
C VAL A 74 13.85 11.37 13.44
N VAL A 75 12.52 11.20 13.45
CA VAL A 75 11.72 11.06 12.22
C VAL A 75 11.88 12.24 11.27
N GLU A 76 11.87 13.48 11.77
CA GLU A 76 12.05 14.66 10.91
C GLU A 76 13.44 14.67 10.29
N GLU A 77 14.47 14.33 11.06
CA GLU A 77 15.84 14.26 10.57
C GLU A 77 15.99 13.15 9.51
N LEU A 78 15.33 12.00 9.69
CA LEU A 78 15.28 10.94 8.67
C LEU A 78 14.54 11.39 7.40
N LEU A 79 13.42 12.10 7.53
CA LEU A 79 12.67 12.63 6.38
C LEU A 79 13.47 13.67 5.60
N ARG A 80 14.23 14.54 6.28
CA ARG A 80 15.14 15.50 5.65
C ARG A 80 16.33 14.80 4.99
N ALA A 81 17.01 13.92 5.72
CA ALA A 81 18.19 13.20 5.23
C ALA A 81 17.89 12.30 4.03
N GLY A 82 16.70 11.70 4.00
CA GLY A 82 16.22 10.90 2.87
C GLY A 82 15.64 11.72 1.71
N ASP A 83 15.73 13.05 1.79
CA ASP A 83 15.13 13.99 0.84
C ASP A 83 13.66 13.68 0.52
N CYS A 84 12.89 13.25 1.52
CA CYS A 84 11.52 12.80 1.32
C CYS A 84 10.64 13.96 0.81
N PRO A 85 9.74 13.74 -0.17
CA PRO A 85 8.90 14.80 -0.73
C PRO A 85 7.92 15.43 0.27
N SER A 86 7.67 14.74 1.39
CA SER A 86 6.85 15.24 2.49
C SER A 86 7.57 15.08 3.82
N TRP A 87 7.48 16.11 4.66
CA TRP A 87 8.04 16.13 6.02
C TRP A 87 6.96 16.06 7.10
N LEU A 88 5.75 15.64 6.74
CA LEU A 88 4.65 15.49 7.68
C LEU A 88 4.73 14.15 8.42
N TYR A 89 4.70 14.24 9.75
CA TYR A 89 4.60 13.13 10.70
C TYR A 89 3.92 13.63 11.98
N ALA A 90 3.22 12.74 12.69
CA ALA A 90 2.50 13.09 13.93
C ALA A 90 2.68 12.04 15.04
N ILE A 91 3.72 11.20 14.92
CA ILE A 91 4.05 10.22 15.93
C ILE A 91 4.88 10.87 17.04
N THR A 92 4.41 10.67 18.26
CA THR A 92 5.03 11.08 19.52
C THR A 92 5.09 9.86 20.45
N GLU A 93 5.82 9.95 21.56
CA GLU A 93 5.91 8.86 22.54
C GLU A 93 4.53 8.32 23.00
N PRO A 94 3.53 9.17 23.34
CA PRO A 94 2.19 8.68 23.68
C PRO A 94 1.41 8.05 22.52
N THR A 95 1.81 8.31 21.26
CA THR A 95 1.07 7.89 20.06
C THR A 95 1.79 6.83 19.23
N THR A 96 2.93 6.29 19.69
CA THR A 96 3.64 5.18 19.00
C THR A 96 2.74 3.95 18.80
N TYR A 97 1.80 3.69 19.72
CA TYR A 97 0.86 2.56 19.60
C TYR A 97 0.04 2.59 18.31
N LYS A 98 -0.18 3.78 17.76
CA LYS A 98 -0.94 3.94 16.53
C LYS A 98 -0.21 3.37 15.31
N ILE A 99 1.12 3.25 15.34
CA ILE A 99 1.89 2.53 14.31
C ILE A 99 1.51 1.05 14.32
N VAL A 100 1.41 0.43 15.50
CA VAL A 100 1.04 -0.98 15.64
C VAL A 100 -0.39 -1.21 15.20
N ASP A 101 -1.31 -0.30 15.59
CA ASP A 101 -2.70 -0.39 15.16
C ASP A 101 -2.81 -0.30 13.64
N TRP A 102 -2.11 0.65 13.01
CA TRP A 102 -2.07 0.75 11.56
C TRP A 102 -1.52 -0.51 10.89
N ALA A 103 -0.43 -1.05 11.42
CA ALA A 103 0.17 -2.26 10.86
C ALA A 103 -0.74 -3.49 10.99
N ARG A 104 -1.62 -3.53 12.00
CA ARG A 104 -2.68 -4.55 12.11
C ARG A 104 -3.80 -4.33 11.09
N ASP A 105 -4.28 -3.10 10.92
CA ASP A 105 -5.36 -2.83 9.96
C ASP A 105 -4.90 -3.09 8.53
N ALA A 106 -3.65 -2.72 8.22
CA ALA A 106 -3.01 -3.04 6.96
C ALA A 106 -2.66 -4.52 6.83
N GLY A 107 -3.03 -5.40 7.77
CA GLY A 107 -2.81 -6.85 7.64
C GLY A 107 -1.35 -7.28 7.66
N PHE A 108 -0.42 -6.42 8.10
CA PHE A 108 0.99 -6.78 8.31
C PHE A 108 1.20 -7.47 9.66
N LEU A 109 0.31 -7.24 10.62
CA LEU A 109 0.31 -7.85 11.94
C LEU A 109 -1.01 -8.59 12.19
N GLY A 110 -0.91 -9.85 12.62
CA GLY A 110 -2.00 -10.67 13.12
C GLY A 110 -2.25 -10.52 14.63
N ARG A 111 -3.12 -11.41 15.15
CA ARG A 111 -3.47 -11.47 16.58
C ARG A 111 -2.21 -11.69 17.44
N GLY A 112 -2.06 -10.95 18.53
CA GLY A 112 -0.90 -11.08 19.41
C GLY A 112 0.40 -10.50 18.84
N ASN A 113 0.30 -9.56 17.89
CA ASN A 113 1.43 -8.96 17.16
C ASN A 113 2.29 -9.99 16.44
N GLN A 114 1.62 -10.99 15.84
CA GLN A 114 2.31 -11.92 14.99
C GLN A 114 2.56 -11.28 13.64
N ILE A 115 3.76 -11.44 13.08
CA ILE A 115 4.00 -10.98 11.71
C ILE A 115 3.12 -11.81 10.76
N ALA A 116 2.30 -11.14 9.96
CA ALA A 116 1.47 -11.78 8.96
C ALA A 116 2.28 -12.05 7.68
N GLU A 117 1.74 -12.84 6.76
CA GLU A 117 2.43 -13.20 5.50
C GLU A 117 2.79 -11.98 4.64
N ARG A 118 1.88 -11.00 4.51
CA ARG A 118 2.18 -9.72 3.84
C ARG A 118 3.31 -8.95 4.57
N GLY A 119 3.37 -9.04 5.90
CA GLY A 119 4.43 -8.43 6.70
C GLY A 119 5.78 -9.11 6.47
N LEU A 120 5.80 -10.44 6.46
CA LEU A 120 6.99 -11.23 6.11
C LEU A 120 7.49 -10.88 4.70
N LEU A 121 6.59 -10.76 3.73
CA LEU A 121 6.97 -10.37 2.38
C LEU A 121 7.57 -8.96 2.32
N LEU A 122 7.00 -7.98 3.05
CA LEU A 122 7.60 -6.65 3.18
C LEU A 122 9.01 -6.72 3.81
N ARG A 123 9.20 -7.54 4.85
CA ARG A 123 10.49 -7.76 5.49
C ARG A 123 11.55 -8.26 4.49
N ARG A 124 11.17 -9.11 3.54
CA ARG A 124 12.06 -9.66 2.49
C ARG A 124 12.50 -8.65 1.42
N TYR A 125 11.98 -7.42 1.43
CA TYR A 125 12.51 -6.32 0.61
C TYR A 125 13.51 -5.43 1.36
N GLN A 126 13.67 -5.65 2.66
CA GLN A 126 14.53 -4.83 3.51
C GLN A 126 15.90 -5.47 3.68
N ASP A 127 16.93 -4.64 3.86
CA ASP A 127 18.25 -5.10 4.27
C ASP A 127 18.21 -5.49 5.76
N GLU A 128 18.33 -6.78 6.03
CA GLU A 128 18.26 -7.33 7.39
C GLU A 128 19.35 -6.75 8.30
N THR A 129 20.58 -6.67 7.83
CA THR A 129 21.70 -6.13 8.61
C THR A 129 21.49 -4.65 8.93
N ALA A 130 21.12 -3.84 7.94
CA ALA A 130 20.88 -2.40 8.12
C ALA A 130 19.70 -2.12 9.06
N THR A 131 18.63 -2.90 8.94
CA THR A 131 17.44 -2.76 9.79
C THR A 131 17.68 -3.19 11.23
N GLU A 132 18.43 -4.27 11.46
CA GLU A 132 18.81 -4.70 12.81
C GLU A 132 19.68 -3.65 13.51
N ALA A 133 20.68 -3.11 12.81
CA ALA A 133 21.51 -2.01 13.31
C ALA A 133 20.66 -0.78 13.67
N PHE A 134 19.72 -0.41 12.79
CA PHE A 134 18.77 0.68 13.07
C PHE A 134 17.94 0.43 14.34
N LEU A 135 17.37 -0.77 14.50
CA LEU A 135 16.58 -1.13 15.68
C LEU A 135 17.43 -1.21 16.97
N ALA A 136 18.72 -1.51 16.85
CA ALA A 136 19.68 -1.42 17.95
C ALA A 136 20.00 0.04 18.35
N GLY A 137 19.62 1.01 17.51
CA GLY A 137 19.75 2.44 17.76
C GLY A 137 20.77 3.15 16.87
N GLU A 138 21.34 2.46 15.87
CA GLU A 138 22.18 3.06 14.84
C GLU A 138 21.30 3.69 13.75
N VAL A 139 20.71 4.85 14.06
CA VAL A 139 19.69 5.52 13.22
C VAL A 139 20.16 5.75 11.77
N ALA A 140 21.45 5.92 11.55
CA ALA A 140 22.03 6.15 10.23
C ALA A 140 22.15 4.90 9.35
N ALA A 141 22.06 3.70 9.94
CA ALA A 141 22.20 2.44 9.22
C ALA A 141 21.08 2.22 8.21
N TRP A 142 19.88 2.75 8.48
CA TRP A 142 18.73 2.57 7.61
C TRP A 142 17.75 3.75 7.70
N ASN A 143 17.30 4.24 6.54
CA ASN A 143 16.22 5.21 6.47
C ASN A 143 14.92 4.53 6.03
N PRO A 144 13.94 4.30 6.93
CA PRO A 144 12.72 3.58 6.58
C PRO A 144 11.80 4.38 5.64
N PHE A 145 11.95 5.71 5.56
CA PHE A 145 11.09 6.56 4.73
C PHE A 145 11.57 6.64 3.27
N VAL A 146 12.81 6.22 2.99
CA VAL A 146 13.28 6.01 1.62
C VAL A 146 12.84 4.63 1.18
N MET A 147 12.03 4.58 0.13
CA MET A 147 11.50 3.32 -0.42
C MET A 147 12.24 2.92 -1.69
N THR A 148 12.58 1.63 -1.77
CA THR A 148 13.04 1.03 -3.02
C THR A 148 11.87 0.94 -4.02
N GLU A 149 12.20 0.75 -5.30
CA GLU A 149 11.18 0.56 -6.33
C GLU A 149 10.27 -0.64 -6.01
N ALA A 150 10.85 -1.76 -5.55
CA ALA A 150 10.10 -2.95 -5.16
C ALA A 150 9.15 -2.70 -3.98
N GLU A 151 9.61 -1.95 -2.97
CA GLU A 151 8.77 -1.58 -1.82
C GLU A 151 7.59 -0.71 -2.24
N ARG A 152 7.80 0.27 -3.13
CA ARG A 152 6.71 1.12 -3.64
C ARG A 152 5.64 0.29 -4.34
N TRP A 153 6.05 -0.63 -5.21
CA TRP A 153 5.09 -1.45 -5.94
C TRP A 153 4.36 -2.47 -5.06
N PHE A 154 5.06 -3.09 -4.12
CA PHE A 154 4.44 -3.93 -3.11
C PHE A 154 3.40 -3.16 -2.28
N LEU A 155 3.74 -1.96 -1.81
CA LEU A 155 2.86 -1.14 -0.99
C LEU A 155 1.68 -0.56 -1.79
N LEU A 156 1.88 -0.22 -3.07
CA LEU A 156 0.79 0.19 -3.96
C LEU A 156 -0.18 -0.97 -4.18
N TYR A 157 0.32 -2.16 -4.53
CA TYR A 157 -0.50 -3.37 -4.66
C TYR A 157 -1.34 -3.58 -3.41
N HIS A 158 -0.68 -3.55 -2.25
CA HIS A 158 -1.32 -3.78 -0.97
C HIS A 158 -2.34 -2.69 -0.61
N LEU A 159 -2.03 -1.42 -0.86
CA LEU A 159 -2.96 -0.31 -0.60
C LEU A 159 -4.23 -0.43 -1.44
N LEU A 160 -4.06 -0.74 -2.73
CA LEU A 160 -5.18 -0.90 -3.64
C LEU A 160 -6.02 -2.15 -3.28
N GLU A 161 -5.40 -3.20 -2.71
CA GLU A 161 -6.07 -4.38 -2.16
C GLU A 161 -6.98 -4.04 -0.98
N ILE A 162 -6.48 -3.26 -0.01
CA ILE A 162 -7.23 -2.99 1.23
C ILE A 162 -8.11 -1.73 1.17
N ASP A 163 -7.85 -0.81 0.23
CA ASP A 163 -8.56 0.46 0.12
C ASP A 163 -8.96 0.79 -1.34
N PRO A 164 -10.16 0.32 -1.77
CA PRO A 164 -10.67 0.58 -3.13
C PRO A 164 -10.86 2.07 -3.45
N VAL A 165 -10.91 2.95 -2.44
CA VAL A 165 -11.00 4.41 -2.66
C VAL A 165 -9.73 4.93 -3.30
N THR A 166 -8.58 4.37 -2.93
CA THR A 166 -7.27 4.77 -3.48
C THR A 166 -7.25 4.62 -4.99
N GLU A 167 -7.80 3.53 -5.53
CA GLU A 167 -7.83 3.29 -6.96
C GLU A 167 -8.58 4.40 -7.70
N VAL A 168 -9.82 4.70 -7.26
CA VAL A 168 -10.65 5.77 -7.82
C VAL A 168 -9.99 7.14 -7.66
N MET A 169 -9.33 7.37 -6.53
CA MET A 169 -8.55 8.59 -6.30
C MET A 169 -7.41 8.74 -7.31
N ILE A 170 -6.62 7.69 -7.56
CA ILE A 170 -5.50 7.75 -8.52
C ILE A 170 -6.02 8.13 -9.92
N ASP A 171 -7.15 7.57 -10.36
CA ASP A 171 -7.73 7.93 -11.65
C ASP A 171 -8.19 9.39 -11.70
N ALA A 172 -8.92 9.82 -10.66
CA ALA A 172 -9.43 11.18 -10.58
C ALA A 172 -8.30 12.20 -10.50
N ILE A 173 -7.23 11.90 -9.76
CA ILE A 173 -6.05 12.76 -9.68
C ILE A 173 -5.32 12.79 -11.03
N ALA A 174 -5.15 11.64 -11.70
CA ALA A 174 -4.53 11.56 -13.01
C ALA A 174 -5.30 12.31 -14.11
N ALA A 175 -6.61 12.52 -13.92
CA ALA A 175 -7.47 13.28 -14.83
C ALA A 175 -7.41 14.81 -14.66
N THR A 176 -6.80 15.31 -13.58
CA THR A 176 -6.57 16.76 -13.38
C THR A 176 -5.67 17.33 -14.46
N GLU A 177 -5.72 18.64 -14.71
CA GLU A 177 -4.87 19.27 -15.73
C GLU A 177 -3.37 19.11 -15.37
N PRO A 178 -2.46 18.94 -16.35
CA PRO A 178 -1.02 18.96 -16.08
C PRO A 178 -0.60 20.26 -15.38
N GLY A 179 0.17 20.15 -14.29
CA GLY A 179 0.55 21.31 -13.46
C GLY A 179 -0.54 21.79 -12.49
N GLN A 180 -1.73 21.20 -12.49
CA GLN A 180 -2.77 21.56 -11.54
C GLN A 180 -2.38 21.13 -10.13
N VAL A 181 -2.30 22.12 -9.24
CA VAL A 181 -2.07 21.90 -7.81
C VAL A 181 -3.41 21.71 -7.10
N LEU A 182 -3.58 20.55 -6.47
CA LEU A 182 -4.67 20.26 -5.56
C LEU A 182 -4.32 20.86 -4.19
N GLU A 183 -4.99 21.94 -3.83
CA GLU A 183 -4.98 22.48 -2.47
C GLU A 183 -5.81 21.57 -1.54
N THR A 184 -5.68 21.74 -0.21
CA THR A 184 -6.35 20.90 0.80
C THR A 184 -7.82 20.63 0.51
N VAL A 185 -8.60 21.69 0.22
CA VAL A 185 -10.06 21.57 0.02
C VAL A 185 -10.37 20.82 -1.26
N ASP A 186 -9.59 21.00 -2.33
CA ASP A 186 -9.79 20.30 -3.60
C ASP A 186 -9.44 18.82 -3.47
N ALA A 187 -8.35 18.50 -2.76
CA ALA A 187 -7.98 17.13 -2.40
C ALA A 187 -9.10 16.45 -1.58
N ALA A 188 -9.68 17.15 -0.61
CA ALA A 188 -10.76 16.63 0.23
C ALA A 188 -12.06 16.40 -0.56
N ARG A 189 -12.40 17.29 -1.49
CA ARG A 189 -13.55 17.12 -2.39
C ARG A 189 -13.36 15.94 -3.33
N LEU A 190 -12.16 15.78 -3.89
CA LEU A 190 -11.81 14.63 -4.73
C LEU A 190 -11.93 13.32 -3.94
N PHE A 191 -11.35 13.27 -2.74
CA PHE A 191 -11.50 12.12 -1.84
C PHE A 191 -12.98 11.80 -1.56
N CYS A 192 -13.77 12.81 -1.20
CA CYS A 192 -15.19 12.62 -0.88
C CYS A 192 -15.96 11.99 -2.06
N ARG A 193 -15.74 12.48 -3.28
CA ARG A 193 -16.35 11.90 -4.49
C ARG A 193 -15.91 10.46 -4.72
N ALA A 194 -14.60 10.19 -4.68
CA ALA A 194 -14.08 8.83 -4.83
C ALA A 194 -14.66 7.87 -3.76
N PHE A 195 -14.79 8.35 -2.53
CA PHE A 195 -15.35 7.57 -1.42
C PHE A 195 -16.84 7.26 -1.63
N VAL A 196 -17.62 8.23 -2.10
CA VAL A 196 -19.04 8.05 -2.44
C VAL A 196 -19.21 7.11 -3.64
N ASP A 197 -18.36 7.22 -4.66
CA ASP A 197 -18.39 6.33 -5.83
C ASP A 197 -18.17 4.87 -5.45
N VAL A 198 -17.18 4.60 -4.59
CA VAL A 198 -16.92 3.24 -4.10
C VAL A 198 -18.09 2.73 -3.26
N LEU A 199 -18.66 3.56 -2.37
CA LEU A 199 -19.84 3.16 -1.59
C LEU A 199 -21.04 2.83 -2.47
N THR A 200 -21.27 3.61 -3.52
CA THR A 200 -22.36 3.40 -4.47
C THR A 200 -22.19 2.07 -5.19
N LYS A 201 -20.97 1.75 -5.64
CA LYS A 201 -20.66 0.45 -6.27
C LYS A 201 -20.80 -0.71 -5.28
N ALA A 202 -20.31 -0.55 -4.05
CA ALA A 202 -20.36 -1.60 -3.03
C ALA A 202 -21.79 -1.94 -2.61
N GLU A 203 -22.71 -0.97 -2.63
CA GLU A 203 -24.12 -1.16 -2.26
C GLU A 203 -24.82 -2.26 -3.08
N ALA A 204 -24.49 -2.36 -4.37
CA ALA A 204 -25.09 -3.34 -5.28
C ALA A 204 -24.69 -4.79 -4.98
N SER A 205 -23.55 -5.01 -4.31
CA SER A 205 -22.95 -6.34 -4.08
C SER A 205 -22.66 -6.63 -2.62
N ILE A 206 -23.21 -5.83 -1.69
CA ILE A 206 -22.88 -5.95 -0.27
C ILE A 206 -23.41 -7.27 0.32
N GLN A 207 -22.55 -7.96 1.08
CA GLN A 207 -22.95 -9.17 1.80
C GLN A 207 -23.47 -8.83 3.19
N LEU A 208 -24.36 -9.66 3.75
CA LEU A 208 -24.96 -9.43 5.07
C LEU A 208 -23.93 -9.18 6.18
N ARG A 209 -22.78 -9.86 6.12
CA ARG A 209 -21.68 -9.70 7.08
C ARG A 209 -20.97 -8.34 7.01
N ASP A 210 -21.03 -7.66 5.86
CA ASP A 210 -20.32 -6.40 5.60
C ASP A 210 -21.20 -5.16 5.88
N ILE A 211 -22.50 -5.36 6.16
CA ILE A 211 -23.47 -4.29 6.44
C ILE A 211 -23.01 -3.34 7.58
N PRO A 212 -22.46 -3.82 8.72
CA PRO A 212 -22.01 -2.92 9.78
C PRO A 212 -20.88 -1.97 9.35
N GLU A 213 -19.90 -2.48 8.61
CA GLU A 213 -18.77 -1.69 8.10
C GLU A 213 -19.25 -0.67 7.07
N TYR A 214 -20.11 -1.09 6.15
CA TYR A 214 -20.72 -0.20 5.16
C TYR A 214 -21.53 0.93 5.79
N ARG A 215 -22.34 0.65 6.82
CA ARG A 215 -23.09 1.69 7.55
C ARG A 215 -22.15 2.72 8.17
N THR A 216 -21.05 2.26 8.75
CA THR A 216 -20.02 3.14 9.31
C THR A 216 -19.39 4.01 8.22
N ALA A 217 -19.05 3.41 7.07
CA ALA A 217 -18.50 4.11 5.93
C ALA A 217 -19.44 5.18 5.36
N ARG A 218 -20.72 4.83 5.20
CA ARG A 218 -21.76 5.74 4.72
C ARG A 218 -22.01 6.89 5.67
N ALA A 219 -22.01 6.65 6.98
CA ALA A 219 -22.12 7.69 7.99
C ALA A 219 -20.94 8.67 7.91
N LEU A 220 -19.71 8.14 7.79
CA LEU A 220 -18.51 8.96 7.61
C LEU A 220 -18.56 9.78 6.31
N ALA A 221 -18.98 9.18 5.19
CA ALA A 221 -19.15 9.89 3.92
C ALA A 221 -20.16 11.03 4.02
N SER A 222 -21.26 10.80 4.75
CA SER A 222 -22.27 11.82 5.04
C SER A 222 -21.70 12.99 5.82
N THR A 223 -20.94 12.73 6.89
CA THR A 223 -20.28 13.78 7.66
C THR A 223 -19.28 14.56 6.81
N ILE A 224 -18.45 13.90 6.01
CA ILE A 224 -17.46 14.56 5.15
C ILE A 224 -18.13 15.41 4.08
N ALA A 225 -19.19 14.90 3.43
CA ALA A 225 -19.95 15.67 2.46
C ALA A 225 -20.63 16.90 3.09
N GLU A 226 -21.12 16.78 4.33
CA GLU A 226 -21.64 17.93 5.07
C GLU A 226 -20.57 18.96 5.41
N GLU A 227 -19.37 18.53 5.81
CA GLU A 227 -18.23 19.42 6.06
C GLU A 227 -17.78 20.18 4.80
N LEU A 228 -17.95 19.58 3.62
CA LEU A 228 -17.47 20.10 2.33
C LEU A 228 -18.56 20.73 1.44
N ASP A 229 -19.80 20.77 1.91
CA ASP A 229 -20.98 21.22 1.13
C ASP A 229 -21.19 20.41 -0.18
N LEU A 230 -21.00 19.09 -0.10
CA LEU A 230 -21.12 18.13 -1.21
C LEU A 230 -22.32 17.16 -1.04
N GLN A 231 -23.38 17.58 -0.34
CA GLN A 231 -24.49 16.67 -0.01
C GLN A 231 -25.25 16.16 -1.25
N GLU A 232 -25.19 16.87 -2.38
CA GLU A 232 -25.79 16.41 -3.64
C GLU A 232 -25.13 15.13 -4.17
N GLU A 233 -23.82 14.95 -3.95
CA GLU A 233 -23.08 13.75 -4.35
C GLU A 233 -23.67 12.49 -3.69
N LEU A 234 -24.24 12.63 -2.49
CA LEU A 234 -24.89 11.53 -1.76
C LEU A 234 -26.31 11.24 -2.23
N ARG A 235 -26.99 12.18 -2.89
CA ARG A 235 -28.40 12.01 -3.33
C ARG A 235 -28.53 11.09 -4.53
N GLY A 236 -27.48 10.93 -5.34
CA GLY A 236 -27.41 9.94 -6.41
C GLY A 236 -27.35 8.49 -5.92
N ALA A 237 -26.92 8.28 -4.67
CA ALA A 237 -26.84 6.97 -4.01
C ALA A 237 -28.15 6.64 -3.27
N ALA A 238 -29.25 6.46 -4.00
CA ALA A 238 -30.54 6.08 -3.44
C ALA A 238 -30.43 4.70 -2.75
N SER A 239 -30.63 4.67 -1.42
CA SER A 239 -30.45 3.44 -0.61
C SER A 239 -31.71 3.02 0.10
N TRP A 240 -32.13 1.80 -0.20
CA TRP A 240 -33.20 1.06 0.47
C TRP A 240 -32.85 0.70 1.93
N LEU A 241 -31.57 0.75 2.32
CA LEU A 241 -31.09 0.39 3.66
C LEU A 241 -31.25 1.51 4.71
N THR A 242 -31.63 2.72 4.30
CA THR A 242 -31.50 3.93 5.15
C THR A 242 -32.80 4.67 5.47
N ASP A 243 -33.94 4.32 4.89
CA ASP A 243 -35.16 5.12 5.11
C ASP A 243 -35.71 5.08 6.54
N SER A 244 -35.38 4.04 7.33
CA SER A 244 -35.90 3.91 8.69
C SER A 244 -34.90 4.29 9.81
N ALA A 245 -33.59 4.13 9.60
CA ALA A 245 -32.59 4.36 10.66
C ALA A 245 -32.03 5.79 10.72
N LEU A 246 -31.94 6.49 9.58
CA LEU A 246 -31.46 7.89 9.55
C LEU A 246 -32.52 8.90 10.02
N GLN A 247 -33.79 8.49 10.09
CA GLN A 247 -34.86 9.35 10.61
C GLN A 247 -34.86 9.45 12.15
N HIS A 248 -34.33 8.44 12.86
CA HIS A 248 -34.36 8.40 14.34
C HIS A 248 -33.05 8.82 15.03
N ALA A 249 -31.96 9.01 14.29
CA ALA A 249 -30.69 9.54 14.83
C ALA A 249 -30.53 11.06 14.68
N ARG A 250 -31.60 11.79 14.33
CA ARG A 250 -31.62 13.26 14.38
C ARG A 250 -31.83 13.70 15.82
N GLY A 251 -30.74 13.71 16.59
CA GLY A 251 -30.65 14.60 17.74
C GLY A 251 -30.91 16.06 17.32
N PRO A 252 -31.22 16.97 18.24
CA PRO A 252 -31.56 18.35 17.92
C PRO A 252 -30.49 18.95 17.01
N ARG A 253 -30.91 19.36 15.79
CA ARG A 253 -30.04 20.05 14.83
C ARG A 253 -29.32 21.17 15.59
N PRO A 254 -27.97 21.17 15.67
CA PRO A 254 -27.27 22.30 16.23
C PRO A 254 -27.72 23.54 15.45
N ARG A 255 -28.11 24.59 16.19
CA ARG A 255 -28.47 25.90 15.65
C ARG A 255 -27.44 26.28 14.58
N ALA A 256 -27.92 26.76 13.43
CA ALA A 256 -27.07 27.25 12.37
C ALA A 256 -25.98 28.14 12.99
N PRO A 257 -24.68 27.85 12.74
CA PRO A 257 -23.61 28.66 13.31
C PRO A 257 -23.85 30.12 12.93
N ALA A 258 -23.71 31.02 13.90
CA ALA A 258 -23.71 32.45 13.63
C ALA A 258 -22.76 32.71 12.47
N SER A 259 -23.22 33.51 11.48
CA SER A 259 -22.46 33.86 10.29
C SER A 259 -21.07 34.37 10.68
N GLY A 260 -20.04 33.52 10.54
CA GLY A 260 -18.66 33.84 10.94
C GLY A 260 -17.85 32.69 11.55
N ALA A 261 -18.46 31.60 12.01
CA ALA A 261 -17.71 30.45 12.49
C ALA A 261 -17.16 29.63 11.31
N ARG A 262 -15.83 29.46 11.21
CA ARG A 262 -15.20 28.56 10.23
C ARG A 262 -15.75 27.15 10.42
N LYS A 263 -16.26 26.54 9.34
CA LYS A 263 -16.65 25.12 9.35
C LYS A 263 -15.41 24.27 9.66
N SER A 264 -15.58 23.29 10.54
CA SER A 264 -14.53 22.30 10.83
C SER A 264 -14.49 21.29 9.68
N HIS A 265 -13.33 21.08 9.09
CA HIS A 265 -13.08 20.05 8.07
C HIS A 265 -12.34 18.83 8.63
N LYS A 266 -12.45 18.61 9.95
CA LYS A 266 -11.63 17.64 10.68
C LYS A 266 -11.77 16.22 10.13
N ASN A 267 -12.98 15.76 9.85
CA ASN A 267 -13.18 14.39 9.35
C ASN A 267 -12.67 14.26 7.92
N ALA A 268 -12.90 15.28 7.09
CA ALA A 268 -12.36 15.33 5.73
C ALA A 268 -10.83 15.27 5.73
N ASP A 269 -10.18 16.10 6.54
CA ASP A 269 -8.71 16.17 6.67
C ASP A 269 -8.11 14.85 7.18
N HIS A 270 -8.73 14.25 8.21
CA HIS A 270 -8.27 12.99 8.82
C HIS A 270 -8.39 11.78 7.88
N GLN A 271 -9.20 11.85 6.82
CA GLN A 271 -9.31 10.80 5.81
C GLN A 271 -8.48 11.10 4.56
N THR A 272 -8.41 12.38 4.17
CA THR A 272 -7.79 12.83 2.93
C THR A 272 -6.27 12.86 3.07
N ILE A 273 -5.75 13.59 4.05
CA ILE A 273 -4.31 13.88 4.12
C ILE A 273 -3.49 12.59 4.18
N PRO A 274 -3.79 11.62 5.07
CA PRO A 274 -2.96 10.41 5.16
C PRO A 274 -2.89 9.62 3.85
N ARG A 275 -3.99 9.53 3.08
CA ARG A 275 -4.02 8.86 1.77
C ARG A 275 -3.20 9.60 0.73
N PHE A 276 -3.33 10.92 0.67
CA PHE A 276 -2.51 11.73 -0.23
C PHE A 276 -1.02 11.64 0.14
N GLU A 277 -0.66 11.63 1.43
CA GLU A 277 0.71 11.43 1.88
C GLU A 277 1.25 10.02 1.56
N GLN A 278 0.41 8.98 1.61
CA GLN A 278 0.75 7.64 1.13
C GLN A 278 1.00 7.63 -0.38
N LEU A 279 0.20 8.34 -1.17
CA LEU A 279 0.42 8.49 -2.61
C LEU A 279 1.69 9.30 -2.93
N VAL A 280 2.05 10.27 -2.09
CA VAL A 280 3.35 10.98 -2.18
C VAL A 280 4.51 10.01 -1.91
N ASP A 281 4.40 9.20 -0.85
CA ASP A 281 5.40 8.17 -0.53
C ASP A 281 5.61 7.22 -1.73
N LEU A 282 4.51 6.78 -2.36
CA LEU A 282 4.52 5.89 -3.53
C LEU A 282 5.03 6.56 -4.82
N GLY A 283 5.28 7.88 -4.82
CA GLY A 283 5.71 8.64 -5.99
C GLY A 283 4.60 8.93 -7.01
N MET A 284 3.33 8.69 -6.64
CA MET A 284 2.17 9.03 -7.46
C MET A 284 1.88 10.53 -7.41
N LEU A 285 2.19 11.18 -6.29
CA LEU A 285 2.02 12.62 -6.10
C LEU A 285 3.36 13.29 -5.74
N THR A 286 3.49 14.56 -6.08
CA THR A 286 4.57 15.42 -5.61
C THR A 286 4.02 16.62 -4.86
N LYS A 287 4.87 17.31 -4.09
CA LYS A 287 4.56 18.57 -3.41
C LYS A 287 5.22 19.74 -4.16
N PRO A 288 4.45 20.57 -4.88
CA PRO A 288 5.02 21.63 -5.71
C PRO A 288 5.74 22.69 -4.89
N GLY A 289 6.81 23.26 -5.46
CA GLY A 289 7.67 24.26 -4.81
C GLY A 289 8.69 23.69 -3.82
N ALA A 290 8.81 22.35 -3.74
CA ALA A 290 9.83 21.69 -2.94
C ALA A 290 11.25 21.76 -3.55
N ASP A 291 11.38 22.19 -4.81
CA ASP A 291 12.65 22.31 -5.52
C ASP A 291 13.36 23.67 -5.27
N ASP A 292 12.64 24.65 -4.72
CA ASP A 292 13.19 25.93 -4.29
C ASP A 292 13.74 25.82 -2.87
N GLU A 293 15.06 25.81 -2.71
CA GLU A 293 15.74 25.68 -1.41
C GLU A 293 15.29 26.74 -0.38
N ALA A 294 14.88 27.94 -0.82
CA ALA A 294 14.37 28.97 0.09
C ALA A 294 12.98 28.63 0.68
N ASN A 295 12.20 27.80 -0.01
CA ASN A 295 10.82 27.47 0.34
C ASN A 295 10.59 25.98 0.62
N LYS A 296 11.62 25.13 0.45
CA LYS A 296 11.57 23.67 0.54
C LYS A 296 10.90 23.16 1.81
N GLU A 297 11.28 23.67 2.97
CA GLU A 297 10.68 23.27 4.24
C GLU A 297 9.19 23.60 4.29
N SER A 298 8.82 24.82 3.88
CA SER A 298 7.42 25.24 3.86
C SER A 298 6.61 24.45 2.84
N ALA A 299 7.17 24.12 1.67
CA ALA A 299 6.49 23.35 0.64
C ALA A 299 6.21 21.91 1.11
N ARG A 300 7.22 21.25 1.69
CA ARG A 300 7.11 19.85 2.16
C ARG A 300 6.18 19.65 3.36
N LYS A 301 5.90 20.72 4.11
CA LYS A 301 4.95 20.75 5.24
C LYS A 301 3.54 21.19 4.86
N ARG A 302 3.29 21.68 3.64
CA ARG A 302 1.94 22.05 3.17
C ARG A 302 1.20 20.86 2.57
N TRP A 303 -0.13 20.95 2.54
CA TRP A 303 -1.04 19.99 1.91
C TRP A 303 -1.38 20.46 0.50
N ARG A 304 -0.38 20.36 -0.38
CA ARG A 304 -0.47 20.74 -1.80
C ARG A 304 0.06 19.59 -2.61
N TYR A 305 -0.71 19.14 -3.58
CA TYR A 305 -0.40 17.92 -4.30
C TYR A 305 -0.51 18.14 -5.80
N GLU A 306 0.40 17.54 -6.55
CA GLU A 306 0.36 17.52 -8.00
C GLU A 306 0.57 16.09 -8.49
N ALA A 307 -0.19 15.69 -9.51
CA ALA A 307 -0.08 14.37 -10.12
C ALA A 307 1.26 14.23 -10.84
N THR A 308 2.05 13.20 -10.51
CA THR A 308 3.30 12.93 -11.20
C THR A 308 3.05 12.29 -12.58
N PRO A 309 4.06 12.25 -13.47
CA PRO A 309 3.99 11.46 -14.69
C PRO A 309 3.68 9.97 -14.42
N LEU A 310 4.11 9.45 -13.27
CA LEU A 310 3.84 8.06 -12.88
C LEU A 310 2.36 7.82 -12.60
N CYS A 311 1.69 8.71 -11.86
CA CYS A 311 0.26 8.61 -11.61
C CYS A 311 -0.56 8.61 -12.90
N ARG A 312 -0.19 9.48 -13.85
CA ARG A 312 -0.86 9.55 -15.16
C ARG A 312 -0.61 8.32 -16.02
N ALA A 313 0.64 7.86 -16.09
CA ALA A 313 1.01 6.65 -16.83
C ALA A 313 0.31 5.41 -16.24
N TRP A 314 0.23 5.31 -14.91
CA TRP A 314 -0.50 4.26 -14.20
C TRP A 314 -1.99 4.27 -14.56
N ALA A 315 -2.66 5.41 -14.44
CA ALA A 315 -4.08 5.51 -14.75
C ALA A 315 -4.39 5.25 -16.23
N ALA A 316 -3.51 5.67 -17.15
CA ALA A 316 -3.62 5.33 -18.56
C ALA A 316 -3.49 3.82 -18.80
N ALA A 317 -2.42 3.21 -18.28
CA ALA A 317 -2.20 1.77 -18.39
C ALA A 317 -3.37 0.95 -17.84
N ARG A 318 -3.89 1.34 -16.68
CA ARG A 318 -5.01 0.65 -16.03
C ARG A 318 -6.27 0.69 -16.89
N ARG A 319 -6.60 1.84 -17.49
CA ARG A 319 -7.76 1.99 -18.39
C ARG A 319 -7.67 1.09 -19.62
N ASP A 320 -6.48 0.95 -20.19
CA ASP A 320 -6.26 0.07 -21.36
C ASP A 320 -6.44 -1.41 -21.01
N THR A 321 -6.28 -1.76 -19.73
CA THR A 321 -6.42 -3.12 -19.21
C THR A 321 -7.83 -3.44 -18.71
N MET A 322 -8.91 -2.93 -19.34
CA MET A 322 -10.33 -3.04 -18.93
C MET A 322 -10.77 -4.42 -18.35
N ALA A 323 -10.96 -4.51 -17.03
CA ALA A 323 -11.72 -5.57 -16.35
C ALA A 323 -12.32 -5.04 -15.04
N ASP A 324 -13.49 -5.57 -14.66
CA ASP A 324 -14.24 -5.21 -13.45
C ASP A 324 -13.69 -5.82 -12.15
N SER A 325 -12.62 -6.64 -12.22
CA SER A 325 -11.99 -7.31 -11.07
C SER A 325 -10.57 -6.80 -10.79
N PHE A 326 -10.34 -6.49 -9.52
CA PHE A 326 -9.14 -5.80 -9.03
C PHE A 326 -7.90 -6.72 -8.76
N ALA A 327 -6.71 -6.11 -8.83
CA ALA A 327 -5.30 -6.53 -8.57
C ALA A 327 -4.69 -7.76 -9.25
N TRP A 328 -5.21 -8.98 -9.07
CA TRP A 328 -4.35 -10.18 -9.21
C TRP A 328 -4.05 -10.60 -10.66
N GLU A 329 -4.83 -10.10 -11.61
CA GLU A 329 -4.78 -10.54 -13.00
C GLU A 329 -4.12 -9.53 -13.94
N ARG A 330 -3.94 -8.28 -13.52
CA ARG A 330 -3.50 -7.19 -14.41
C ARG A 330 -2.56 -6.19 -13.75
N PHE A 331 -2.19 -6.38 -12.48
CA PHE A 331 -1.30 -5.44 -11.79
C PHE A 331 0.09 -5.45 -12.42
N GLY A 332 0.63 -6.64 -12.75
CA GLY A 332 1.95 -6.76 -13.39
C GLY A 332 1.98 -6.04 -14.75
N GLY A 333 0.97 -6.26 -15.57
CA GLY A 333 0.82 -5.64 -16.88
C GLY A 333 0.64 -4.12 -16.80
N THR A 334 -0.20 -3.64 -15.88
CA THR A 334 -0.38 -2.20 -15.61
C THR A 334 0.95 -1.56 -15.20
N LEU A 335 1.71 -2.22 -14.32
CA LEU A 335 2.99 -1.74 -13.83
C LEU A 335 4.05 -1.68 -14.94
N VAL A 336 4.17 -2.73 -15.74
CA VAL A 336 5.09 -2.75 -16.90
C VAL A 336 4.72 -1.66 -17.88
N GLN A 337 3.44 -1.52 -18.25
CA GLN A 337 2.99 -0.49 -19.19
C GLN A 337 3.20 0.94 -18.65
N ALA A 338 2.95 1.18 -17.37
CA ALA A 338 3.18 2.48 -16.74
C ALA A 338 4.67 2.85 -16.74
N ARG A 339 5.56 1.87 -16.47
CA ARG A 339 7.02 2.05 -16.52
C ARG A 339 7.54 2.23 -17.95
N ASP A 340 7.03 1.45 -18.90
CA ASP A 340 7.40 1.53 -20.31
C ASP A 340 6.96 2.87 -20.92
N THR A 341 5.86 3.45 -20.47
CA THR A 341 5.47 4.81 -20.91
C THR A 341 6.49 5.87 -20.46
N GLN A 342 7.26 5.60 -19.40
CA GLN A 342 8.34 6.46 -18.94
C GLN A 342 9.70 6.12 -19.56
N ARG A 343 9.83 4.98 -20.24
CA ARG A 343 11.07 4.51 -20.86
C ARG A 343 10.96 4.60 -22.39
N THR A 344 12.03 4.97 -23.06
CA THR A 344 12.08 4.99 -24.54
C THR A 344 12.14 3.59 -25.17
N SER A 345 12.31 2.54 -24.37
CA SER A 345 12.40 1.15 -24.79
C SER A 345 11.16 0.39 -24.32
N ARG A 346 10.37 -0.14 -25.27
CA ARG A 346 9.27 -1.07 -24.96
C ARG A 346 9.84 -2.45 -24.61
N SER A 347 9.38 -3.04 -23.52
CA SER A 347 9.70 -4.44 -23.23
C SER A 347 8.96 -5.38 -24.18
N PRO A 348 9.62 -6.44 -24.69
CA PRO A 348 8.94 -7.45 -25.48
C PRO A 348 7.94 -8.19 -24.59
N ARG A 349 6.64 -8.12 -24.94
CA ARG A 349 5.63 -9.01 -24.35
C ARG A 349 5.91 -10.44 -24.84
N ALA A 350 5.79 -11.42 -23.95
CA ALA A 350 5.87 -12.84 -24.35
C ALA A 350 4.89 -13.09 -25.50
N THR A 351 5.42 -13.59 -26.61
CA THR A 351 4.66 -13.72 -27.87
C THR A 351 3.91 -15.04 -27.98
N SER A 352 4.18 -16.02 -27.12
CA SER A 352 3.49 -17.31 -27.07
C SER A 352 3.07 -17.70 -25.64
N PRO A 353 1.96 -18.47 -25.47
CA PRO A 353 1.57 -19.03 -24.18
C PRO A 353 2.67 -19.86 -23.51
N THR A 354 3.43 -20.61 -24.31
CA THR A 354 4.58 -21.41 -23.85
C THR A 354 5.67 -20.55 -23.23
N ASP A 355 6.01 -19.41 -23.84
CA ASP A 355 7.01 -18.49 -23.29
C ASP A 355 6.53 -17.83 -22.00
N ALA A 356 5.23 -17.56 -21.87
CA ALA A 356 4.64 -17.07 -20.63
C ALA A 356 4.73 -18.11 -19.50
N VAL A 357 4.50 -19.40 -19.79
CA VAL A 357 4.71 -20.50 -18.82
C VAL A 357 6.17 -20.55 -18.37
N ARG A 358 7.12 -20.47 -19.31
CA ARG A 358 8.56 -20.45 -18.99
C ARG A 358 8.94 -19.26 -18.12
N ALA A 359 8.44 -18.07 -18.43
CA ALA A 359 8.71 -16.86 -17.64
C ALA A 359 8.14 -17.00 -16.22
N ALA A 360 6.88 -17.41 -16.09
CA ALA A 360 6.24 -17.62 -14.80
C ALA A 360 6.98 -18.66 -13.94
N ALA A 361 7.46 -19.75 -14.54
CA ALA A 361 8.23 -20.77 -13.84
C ALA A 361 9.54 -20.23 -13.26
N ARG A 362 10.32 -19.50 -14.07
CA ARG A 362 11.57 -18.87 -13.62
C ARG A 362 11.33 -17.91 -12.46
N HIS A 363 10.36 -17.00 -12.57
CA HIS A 363 10.10 -16.02 -11.53
C HIS A 363 9.51 -16.63 -10.25
N LEU A 364 8.72 -17.70 -10.35
CA LEU A 364 8.26 -18.45 -9.18
C LEU A 364 9.40 -19.14 -8.44
N GLU A 365 10.35 -19.74 -9.16
CA GLU A 365 11.53 -20.37 -8.54
C GLU A 365 12.38 -19.32 -7.81
N LEU A 366 12.71 -18.21 -8.48
CA LEU A 366 13.44 -17.09 -7.87
C LEU A 366 12.68 -16.49 -6.66
N ALA A 367 11.36 -16.40 -6.73
CA ALA A 367 10.54 -15.96 -5.61
C ALA A 367 10.62 -16.96 -4.45
N PHE A 368 10.56 -18.27 -4.74
CA PHE A 368 10.65 -19.33 -3.73
C PHE A 368 11.99 -19.36 -3.01
N GLU A 369 13.10 -19.13 -3.72
CA GLU A 369 14.41 -19.00 -3.09
C GLU A 369 14.48 -17.85 -2.07
N LYS A 370 13.74 -16.76 -2.34
CA LYS A 370 13.76 -15.56 -1.48
C LYS A 370 12.76 -15.62 -0.32
N VAL A 371 11.57 -16.15 -0.54
CA VAL A 371 10.45 -16.09 0.44
C VAL A 371 9.97 -17.46 0.90
N GLY A 372 10.54 -18.53 0.34
CA GLY A 372 10.27 -19.90 0.75
C GLY A 372 10.61 -20.12 2.21
N ARG A 373 9.75 -20.91 2.89
CA ARG A 373 10.01 -21.29 4.27
C ARG A 373 11.13 -22.34 4.33
N PRO A 374 12.03 -22.27 5.33
CA PRO A 374 13.07 -23.29 5.49
C PRO A 374 12.47 -24.66 5.82
N VAL A 375 11.28 -24.69 6.44
CA VAL A 375 10.56 -25.91 6.79
C VAL A 375 9.07 -25.76 6.46
N GLY A 376 8.51 -26.77 5.81
CA GLY A 376 7.10 -26.86 5.45
C GLY A 376 6.78 -26.18 4.12
N MET A 377 5.51 -25.83 3.93
CA MET A 377 5.03 -25.22 2.69
C MET A 377 4.83 -23.72 2.84
N THR A 378 4.96 -23.02 1.71
CA THR A 378 4.84 -21.56 1.61
C THR A 378 3.46 -21.21 1.02
N PRO A 379 2.76 -20.19 1.53
CA PRO A 379 1.53 -19.70 0.91
C PRO A 379 1.79 -19.26 -0.54
N PHE A 380 0.97 -19.75 -1.47
CA PHE A 380 1.17 -19.41 -2.89
C PHE A 380 1.01 -17.92 -3.17
N ASP A 381 0.08 -17.24 -2.49
CA ASP A 381 -0.15 -15.80 -2.65
C ASP A 381 1.14 -14.96 -2.41
N SER A 382 1.95 -15.30 -1.41
CA SER A 382 3.23 -14.65 -1.16
C SER A 382 4.24 -14.86 -2.30
N LEU A 383 4.29 -16.08 -2.85
CA LEU A 383 5.18 -16.43 -3.95
C LEU A 383 4.73 -15.78 -5.27
N GLY A 384 3.43 -15.84 -5.55
CA GLY A 384 2.82 -15.23 -6.73
C GLY A 384 3.03 -13.73 -6.73
N LEU A 385 2.78 -13.04 -5.61
CA LEU A 385 3.00 -11.61 -5.52
C LEU A 385 4.47 -11.24 -5.69
N ARG A 386 5.39 -11.97 -5.04
CA ARG A 386 6.82 -11.72 -5.22
C ARG A 386 7.28 -11.95 -6.66
N SER A 387 6.84 -13.04 -7.27
CA SER A 387 7.12 -13.40 -8.67
C SER A 387 6.62 -12.32 -9.62
N MET A 388 5.36 -11.89 -9.48
CA MET A 388 4.77 -10.82 -10.29
C MET A 388 5.56 -9.51 -10.19
N LEU A 389 5.93 -9.10 -8.97
CA LEU A 389 6.67 -7.86 -8.75
C LEU A 389 8.11 -7.94 -9.29
N ASP A 390 8.83 -9.03 -9.03
CA ASP A 390 10.19 -9.22 -9.54
C ASP A 390 10.21 -9.32 -11.08
N ALA A 391 9.22 -9.98 -11.69
CA ALA A 391 9.03 -10.03 -13.15
C ALA A 391 8.78 -8.63 -13.73
N ALA A 392 7.84 -7.90 -13.15
CA ALA A 392 7.46 -6.59 -13.64
C ALA A 392 8.58 -5.54 -13.45
N LEU A 393 9.42 -5.70 -12.43
CA LEU A 393 10.66 -4.93 -12.25
C LEU A 393 11.68 -5.19 -13.36
N GLN A 394 11.71 -6.41 -13.90
CA GLN A 394 12.52 -6.81 -15.06
C GLN A 394 11.86 -6.49 -16.41
N GLY A 395 10.64 -5.93 -16.40
CA GLY A 395 9.89 -5.60 -17.61
C GLY A 395 9.13 -6.78 -18.23
N GLU A 396 9.01 -7.90 -17.51
CA GLU A 396 8.21 -9.05 -17.91
C GLU A 396 6.84 -9.02 -17.20
N VAL A 397 5.80 -9.57 -17.85
CA VAL A 397 4.45 -9.64 -17.27
C VAL A 397 4.18 -11.08 -16.83
N VAL A 398 4.20 -11.30 -15.52
CA VAL A 398 3.76 -12.56 -14.89
C VAL A 398 2.68 -12.22 -13.88
N GLU A 399 1.43 -12.50 -14.22
CA GLU A 399 0.30 -12.20 -13.34
C GLU A 399 0.10 -13.32 -12.31
N MET A 400 -0.33 -12.96 -11.10
CA MET A 400 -0.62 -13.96 -10.06
C MET A 400 -1.68 -14.96 -10.49
N GLY A 401 -2.73 -14.47 -11.17
CA GLY A 401 -3.77 -15.32 -11.74
C GLY A 401 -3.22 -16.32 -12.78
N PHE A 402 -2.25 -15.91 -13.59
CA PHE A 402 -1.59 -16.78 -14.57
C PHE A 402 -0.74 -17.84 -13.87
N ALA A 403 0.12 -17.44 -12.93
CA ALA A 403 0.94 -18.35 -12.14
C ALA A 403 0.10 -19.40 -11.39
N ASN A 404 -1.07 -19.01 -10.88
CA ASN A 404 -2.00 -19.94 -10.26
C ASN A 404 -2.56 -20.96 -11.25
N ARG A 405 -3.07 -20.51 -12.41
CA ARG A 405 -3.59 -21.42 -13.45
C ARG A 405 -2.53 -22.41 -13.91
N MET A 406 -1.29 -21.95 -14.05
CA MET A 406 -0.14 -22.80 -14.37
C MET A 406 0.07 -23.89 -13.31
N LEU A 407 0.08 -23.55 -12.02
CA LEU A 407 0.22 -24.54 -10.94
C LEU A 407 -0.96 -25.52 -10.86
N LEU A 408 -2.19 -25.07 -11.13
CA LEU A 408 -3.35 -25.95 -11.22
C LEU A 408 -3.29 -26.89 -12.42
N ALA A 409 -2.78 -26.43 -13.57
CA ALA A 409 -2.53 -27.27 -14.74
C ALA A 409 -1.48 -28.35 -14.44
N ILE A 410 -0.38 -27.98 -13.77
CA ILE A 410 0.65 -28.92 -13.28
C ILE A 410 0.02 -29.96 -12.33
N LYS A 411 -0.78 -29.53 -11.35
CA LYS A 411 -1.46 -30.41 -10.39
C LYS A 411 -2.43 -31.39 -11.06
N ARG A 412 -3.16 -30.97 -12.12
CA ARG A 412 -4.16 -31.81 -12.80
C ARG A 412 -3.54 -32.81 -13.77
N SER A 413 -2.53 -32.38 -14.52
CA SER A 413 -1.89 -33.20 -15.55
C SER A 413 -0.86 -34.18 -14.98
N GLY A 414 -0.37 -33.95 -13.76
CA GLY A 414 0.69 -34.77 -13.15
C GLY A 414 2.07 -34.56 -13.78
N VAL A 415 2.21 -33.58 -14.68
CA VAL A 415 3.53 -33.20 -15.21
C VAL A 415 4.35 -32.55 -14.09
N ALA A 416 5.67 -32.72 -14.12
CA ALA A 416 6.57 -32.10 -13.15
C ALA A 416 6.30 -32.45 -11.66
N GLU A 417 5.60 -33.55 -11.36
CA GLU A 417 5.30 -34.07 -10.00
C GLU A 417 6.54 -34.23 -9.10
N GLY A 418 7.73 -34.42 -9.69
CA GLY A 418 8.99 -34.49 -8.96
C GLY A 418 9.50 -33.15 -8.43
N THR A 419 9.01 -32.04 -8.97
CA THR A 419 9.59 -30.69 -8.79
C THR A 419 8.68 -29.72 -8.01
N VAL A 420 7.41 -30.06 -7.81
CA VAL A 420 6.49 -29.28 -6.99
C VAL A 420 5.63 -30.19 -6.14
N PHE A 421 5.46 -29.81 -4.87
CA PHE A 421 4.54 -30.45 -3.95
C PHE A 421 3.44 -29.47 -3.55
N PHE A 422 2.20 -29.95 -3.56
CA PHE A 422 1.02 -29.19 -3.18
C PHE A 422 0.41 -29.78 -1.92
N ALA A 423 0.03 -28.94 -0.95
CA ALA A 423 -0.96 -29.39 0.03
C ALA A 423 -1.98 -28.32 0.39
N SER A 424 -3.17 -28.82 0.74
CA SER A 424 -4.39 -28.07 1.01
C SER A 424 -4.87 -27.19 -0.15
N GLY A 425 -6.19 -26.99 -0.24
CA GLY A 425 -6.82 -26.02 -1.15
C GLY A 425 -7.09 -26.50 -2.58
N ASN A 426 -8.28 -26.15 -3.07
CA ASN A 426 -8.64 -26.11 -4.50
C ASN A 426 -8.65 -24.66 -5.04
N ARG A 427 -8.26 -23.69 -4.21
CA ARG A 427 -8.29 -22.25 -4.49
C ARG A 427 -6.96 -21.60 -4.14
N VAL A 428 -6.65 -20.52 -4.87
CA VAL A 428 -5.38 -19.76 -4.83
C VAL A 428 -5.02 -19.29 -3.43
N ASP A 429 -6.02 -18.79 -2.70
CA ASP A 429 -5.90 -18.25 -1.34
C ASP A 429 -5.71 -19.32 -0.26
N GLN A 430 -5.83 -20.60 -0.64
CA GLN A 430 -5.76 -21.74 0.27
C GLN A 430 -4.65 -22.74 -0.08
N MET A 431 -3.96 -22.54 -1.21
CA MET A 431 -2.90 -23.41 -1.68
C MET A 431 -1.58 -23.11 -0.98
N PHE A 432 -0.97 -24.16 -0.43
CA PHE A 432 0.40 -24.14 0.01
C PHE A 432 1.26 -24.97 -0.93
N VAL A 433 2.43 -24.43 -1.26
CA VAL A 433 3.34 -25.03 -2.25
C VAL A 433 4.73 -25.17 -1.68
N GLN A 434 5.41 -26.21 -2.13
CA GLN A 434 6.84 -26.40 -1.93
C GLN A 434 7.45 -26.68 -3.30
N LEU A 435 8.24 -25.73 -3.80
CA LEU A 435 9.02 -25.92 -5.03
C LEU A 435 10.32 -26.64 -4.64
N ARG A 436 10.73 -27.61 -5.45
CA ARG A 436 11.99 -28.36 -5.30
C ARG A 436 12.98 -27.89 -6.35
N SER A 437 14.26 -28.20 -6.18
CA SER A 437 15.28 -27.85 -7.17
C SER A 437 14.93 -28.45 -8.54
N GLY A 438 15.14 -27.69 -9.61
CA GLY A 438 14.81 -28.14 -10.95
C GLY A 438 13.38 -27.80 -11.37
N PHE A 439 12.68 -26.92 -10.64
CA PHE A 439 11.29 -26.60 -10.90
C PHE A 439 11.14 -25.84 -12.22
N ALA A 440 11.95 -24.79 -12.44
CA ALA A 440 11.87 -24.04 -13.68
C ALA A 440 12.21 -24.92 -14.90
N GLU A 441 13.20 -25.81 -14.79
CA GLU A 441 13.57 -26.74 -15.86
C GLU A 441 12.47 -27.77 -16.12
N GLY A 442 11.90 -28.35 -15.06
CA GLY A 442 10.82 -29.33 -15.16
C GLY A 442 9.56 -28.75 -15.80
N VAL A 443 9.18 -27.52 -15.43
CA VAL A 443 8.07 -26.81 -16.05
C VAL A 443 8.39 -26.40 -17.48
N THR A 444 9.61 -25.93 -17.76
CA THR A 444 10.04 -25.53 -19.10
C THR A 444 10.01 -26.70 -20.09
N ALA A 445 10.44 -27.88 -19.65
CA ALA A 445 10.39 -29.10 -20.45
C ALA A 445 8.96 -29.54 -20.81
N ASN A 446 7.96 -29.13 -20.01
CA ASN A 446 6.55 -29.48 -20.19
C ASN A 446 5.68 -28.26 -20.56
N ALA A 447 6.29 -27.14 -20.97
CA ALA A 447 5.59 -25.86 -21.09
C ALA A 447 4.45 -25.88 -22.12
N GLU A 448 4.57 -26.66 -23.19
CA GLU A 448 3.51 -26.82 -24.20
C GLU A 448 2.29 -27.55 -23.65
N ILE A 449 2.50 -28.67 -22.94
CA ILE A 449 1.43 -29.45 -22.30
C ILE A 449 0.71 -28.58 -21.26
N ILE A 450 1.49 -27.86 -20.43
CA ILE A 450 0.94 -26.97 -19.40
C ILE A 450 0.12 -25.84 -20.03
N ALA A 451 0.60 -25.23 -21.13
CA ALA A 451 -0.15 -24.20 -21.83
C ALA A 451 -1.48 -24.73 -22.40
N GLN A 452 -1.48 -25.92 -23.01
CA GLN A 452 -2.71 -26.57 -23.51
C GLN A 452 -3.71 -26.86 -22.39
N GLU A 453 -3.24 -27.37 -21.26
CA GLU A 453 -4.07 -27.63 -20.06
C GLU A 453 -4.64 -26.37 -19.42
N MET A 454 -3.95 -25.23 -19.57
CA MET A 454 -4.44 -23.92 -19.13
C MET A 454 -5.52 -23.37 -20.06
N GLU A 455 -5.46 -23.65 -21.36
CA GLU A 455 -6.47 -23.23 -22.34
C GLU A 455 -7.74 -24.09 -22.28
N ALA A 456 -7.62 -25.35 -21.88
CA ALA A 456 -8.74 -26.29 -21.77
C ALA A 456 -9.64 -26.07 -20.53
N ALA A 457 -9.27 -25.16 -19.63
CA ALA A 457 -9.87 -24.99 -18.30
C ALA A 457 -10.41 -23.59 -18.06
#